data_AF-A0A1J3GZL5-F1
#
_entry.id   AF-A0A1J3GZL5-F1
#
_cell.length_a   1.000
_cell.length_b   1.000
_cell.length_c   1.000
_cell.angle_alpha   90.00
_cell.angle_beta   90.00
_cell.angle_gamma   90.00
#
_symmetry.space_group_name_H-M   'P 1'
#
loop_
_entity.id
_entity.type
_entity.pdbx_description
1 polymer ?
#
loop_
_entity_poly.entity_id
_entity_poly.type
_entity_poly.pdbx_seq_one_letter_code
_entity_poly.pdbx_strand_id
1 'polypeptide(L)'
;FKFNVKGIAIGNPLLKIDTDSLASYDFFWSHGMISDEQRLAIVSKCHIGNIQNRSRDCSIALSEANMVLEYVDVYDVLLDICYPSIVEQELRLKKMAT
;
A
#
# COMPACT_ATOMS: atom_id res chain seq x y z
N PHE A 1 -23.20 -13.79 33.11
CA PHE A 1 -22.16 -12.87 32.60
C PHE A 1 -22.84 -11.65 32.00
N LYS A 2 -22.53 -10.44 32.49
CA LYS A 2 -23.09 -9.17 31.98
C LYS A 2 -21.93 -8.27 31.57
N PHE A 3 -21.75 -8.06 30.28
CA PHE A 3 -20.74 -7.12 29.75
C PHE A 3 -21.41 -5.78 29.47
N ASN A 4 -20.86 -4.69 30.04
CA ASN A 4 -21.37 -3.33 29.92
C ASN A 4 -20.45 -2.51 28.98
N VAL A 5 -20.41 -2.89 27.71
CA VAL A 5 -19.58 -2.21 26.69
C VAL A 5 -20.12 -0.81 26.44
N LYS A 6 -19.23 0.20 26.45
CA LYS A 6 -19.58 1.62 26.27
C LYS A 6 -19.24 2.19 24.90
N GLY A 7 -18.35 1.54 24.17
CA GLY A 7 -17.95 1.97 22.84
C GLY A 7 -16.75 1.17 22.33
N ILE A 8 -16.46 1.34 21.05
CA ILE A 8 -15.32 0.75 20.35
C ILE A 8 -14.71 1.87 19.50
N ALA A 9 -13.38 1.98 19.54
CA ALA A 9 -12.61 2.83 18.64
C ALA A 9 -11.67 1.94 17.83
N ILE A 10 -11.52 2.26 16.55
CA ILE A 10 -10.68 1.53 15.61
C ILE A 10 -9.85 2.55 14.82
N GLY A 11 -8.54 2.33 14.77
CA GLY A 11 -7.59 3.16 14.02
C GLY A 11 -7.23 2.49 12.71
N ASN A 12 -7.34 3.24 11.62
CA ASN A 12 -7.03 2.84 10.23
C ASN A 12 -7.46 1.40 9.90
N PRO A 13 -8.74 1.03 10.14
CA PRO A 13 -9.20 -0.33 9.96
C PRO A 13 -9.39 -0.69 8.48
N LEU A 14 -9.31 -1.99 8.19
CA LEU A 14 -9.97 -2.58 7.03
C LEU A 14 -11.43 -2.85 7.41
N LEU A 15 -12.38 -2.15 6.78
CA LEU A 15 -13.83 -2.28 7.01
C LEU A 15 -14.52 -3.05 5.89
N LYS A 16 -14.15 -2.76 4.65
CA LYS A 16 -14.77 -3.34 3.45
C LYS A 16 -13.73 -3.52 2.35
N ILE A 17 -13.37 -4.77 2.10
CA ILE A 17 -12.23 -5.13 1.25
C ILE A 17 -12.29 -4.56 -0.17
N ASP A 18 -13.47 -4.49 -0.78
CA ASP A 18 -13.64 -3.98 -2.14
C ASP A 18 -13.38 -2.47 -2.24
N THR A 19 -13.77 -1.73 -1.21
CA THR A 19 -13.75 -0.27 -1.16
C THR A 19 -12.41 0.20 -0.66
N ASP A 20 -11.95 -0.35 0.47
CA ASP A 20 -10.70 0.07 1.11
C ASP A 20 -9.50 -0.27 0.22
N SER A 21 -9.52 -1.42 -0.48
CA SER A 21 -8.41 -1.78 -1.38
C SER A 21 -8.34 -0.87 -2.61
N LEU A 22 -9.48 -0.44 -3.16
CA LEU A 22 -9.50 0.50 -4.29
C LEU A 22 -9.08 1.90 -3.82
N ALA A 23 -9.51 2.31 -2.62
CA ALA A 23 -9.14 3.58 -2.02
C ALA A 23 -7.61 3.71 -1.81
N SER A 24 -6.90 2.62 -1.53
CA SER A 24 -5.42 2.64 -1.47
C SER A 24 -4.77 3.06 -2.79
N TYR A 25 -5.32 2.65 -3.94
CA TYR A 25 -4.77 3.05 -5.25
C TYR A 25 -5.18 4.48 -5.62
N ASP A 26 -6.38 4.93 -5.22
CA ASP A 26 -6.75 6.35 -5.31
C ASP A 26 -5.83 7.23 -4.44
N PHE A 27 -5.43 6.74 -3.26
CA PHE A 27 -4.46 7.38 -2.39
C PHE A 27 -3.09 7.49 -3.08
N PHE A 28 -2.55 6.39 -3.61
CA PHE A 28 -1.28 6.40 -4.35
C PHE A 28 -1.30 7.40 -5.51
N TRP A 29 -2.39 7.45 -6.27
CA TRP A 29 -2.52 8.39 -7.38
C TRP A 29 -2.55 9.85 -6.92
N SER A 30 -3.39 10.16 -5.92
CA SER A 30 -3.50 11.53 -5.38
C SER A 30 -2.22 12.02 -4.69
N HIS A 31 -1.32 11.11 -4.33
CA HIS A 31 0.00 11.40 -3.75
C HIS A 31 1.15 11.25 -4.77
N GLY A 32 0.83 11.12 -6.07
CA GLY A 32 1.83 11.13 -7.14
C GLY A 32 2.70 9.88 -7.24
N MET A 33 2.28 8.77 -6.64
CA MET A 33 3.03 7.50 -6.63
C MET A 33 2.75 6.62 -7.85
N ILE A 34 1.55 6.75 -8.45
CA ILE A 34 1.16 6.03 -9.66
C ILE A 34 0.59 7.00 -10.70
N SER A 35 0.65 6.61 -11.98
CA SER A 35 0.14 7.43 -13.08
C SER A 35 -1.38 7.36 -13.25
N ASP A 36 -1.94 8.29 -14.02
CA ASP A 36 -3.36 8.30 -14.41
C ASP A 36 -3.74 6.99 -15.10
N GLU A 37 -2.89 6.47 -15.99
CA GLU A 37 -3.11 5.22 -16.73
C GLU A 37 -3.16 4.01 -15.79
N GLN A 38 -2.25 3.94 -14.81
CA GLN A 38 -2.21 2.87 -13.83
C GLN A 38 -3.46 2.88 -12.95
N ARG A 39 -3.85 4.07 -12.46
CA ARG A 39 -5.11 4.23 -11.72
C ARG A 39 -6.28 3.76 -12.56
N LEU A 40 -6.44 4.27 -13.78
CA LEU A 40 -7.54 3.92 -14.68
C LEU A 40 -7.59 2.42 -14.96
N ALA A 41 -6.45 1.77 -15.19
CA ALA A 41 -6.38 0.33 -15.39
C ALA A 41 -6.89 -0.45 -14.17
N ILE A 42 -6.59 0.00 -12.95
CA ILE A 42 -7.04 -0.65 -11.72
C ILE A 42 -8.55 -0.44 -11.52
N VAL A 43 -9.03 0.80 -11.49
CA VAL A 43 -10.47 1.06 -11.24
C VAL A 43 -11.39 0.49 -12.32
N SER A 44 -10.91 0.35 -13.56
CA SER A 44 -11.73 -0.23 -14.65
C SER A 44 -11.67 -1.75 -14.72
N LYS A 45 -10.53 -2.37 -14.41
CA LYS A 45 -10.32 -3.82 -14.65
C LYS A 45 -10.35 -4.68 -13.40
N CYS A 46 -10.28 -4.09 -12.20
CA CYS A 46 -10.21 -4.82 -10.94
C CYS A 46 -11.53 -4.81 -10.17
N HIS A 47 -12.12 -5.99 -9.99
CA HIS A 47 -13.20 -6.23 -9.04
C HIS A 47 -12.63 -6.86 -7.76
N ILE A 48 -12.24 -6.04 -6.78
CA ILE A 48 -11.46 -6.49 -5.61
C ILE A 48 -12.30 -7.29 -4.57
N GLY A 49 -13.63 -7.34 -4.72
CA GLY A 49 -14.51 -8.12 -3.85
C GLY A 49 -14.36 -9.64 -3.92
N ASN A 50 -13.66 -10.19 -4.94
CA ASN A 50 -13.40 -11.63 -5.05
C ASN A 50 -11.95 -11.90 -5.45
N ILE A 51 -11.06 -11.95 -4.45
CA ILE A 51 -9.61 -12.16 -4.63
C ILE A 51 -9.32 -13.47 -5.40
N GLN A 52 -10.18 -14.49 -5.28
CA GLN A 52 -9.99 -15.80 -5.91
C GLN A 52 -10.27 -15.80 -7.42
N ASN A 53 -10.99 -14.81 -7.95
CA ASN A 53 -11.38 -14.75 -9.37
C ASN A 53 -10.89 -13.46 -10.05
N ARG A 54 -9.61 -13.14 -9.86
CA ARG A 54 -8.97 -11.95 -10.43
C ARG A 54 -8.60 -12.17 -11.89
N SER A 55 -8.94 -11.21 -12.76
CA SER A 55 -8.55 -11.25 -14.18
C SER A 55 -7.03 -11.11 -14.35
N ARG A 56 -6.51 -11.62 -15.48
CA ARG A 56 -5.09 -11.46 -15.88
C ARG A 56 -4.72 -9.98 -15.93
N ASP A 57 -5.54 -9.17 -16.59
CA ASP A 57 -5.33 -7.73 -16.72
C ASP A 57 -5.29 -7.00 -15.37
N CYS A 58 -6.21 -7.33 -14.45
CA CYS A 58 -6.17 -6.75 -13.12
C CYS A 58 -4.88 -7.14 -12.39
N SER A 59 -4.43 -8.38 -12.52
CA SER A 59 -3.19 -8.84 -11.88
C SER A 59 -1.97 -8.07 -12.38
N ILE A 60 -1.91 -7.77 -13.68
CA ILE A 60 -0.85 -6.94 -14.28
C ILE A 60 -0.94 -5.51 -13.74
N ALA A 61 -2.11 -4.88 -13.79
CA ALA A 61 -2.29 -3.50 -13.33
C ALA A 61 -1.92 -3.32 -11.85
N LEU A 62 -2.32 -4.27 -10.98
CA LEU A 62 -1.93 -4.25 -9.57
C LEU A 62 -0.44 -4.49 -9.39
N SER A 63 0.18 -5.38 -10.17
CA SER A 63 1.62 -5.63 -10.09
C SER A 63 2.43 -4.39 -10.43
N GLU A 64 2.03 -3.64 -11.46
CA GLU A 64 2.70 -2.42 -11.87
C GLU A 64 2.54 -1.30 -10.82
N ALA A 65 1.34 -1.13 -10.25
CA ALA A 65 1.13 -0.16 -9.18
C ALA A 65 1.84 -0.54 -7.88
N ASN A 66 1.99 -1.83 -7.58
CA ASN A 66 2.67 -2.32 -6.39
C ASN A 66 4.20 -2.16 -6.44
N MET A 67 4.77 -1.71 -7.55
CA MET A 67 6.18 -1.29 -7.58
C MET A 67 6.46 -0.16 -6.59
N VAL A 68 5.45 0.66 -6.25
CA VAL A 68 5.56 1.70 -5.21
C VAL A 68 6.03 1.14 -3.87
N LEU A 69 5.66 -0.11 -3.55
CA LEU A 69 6.01 -0.78 -2.30
C LEU A 69 7.52 -1.02 -2.14
N GLU A 70 8.29 -0.95 -3.22
CA GLU A 70 9.75 -1.11 -3.17
C GLU A 70 10.46 0.17 -2.68
N TYR A 71 9.81 1.33 -2.82
CA TYR A 71 10.44 2.63 -2.61
C TYR A 71 9.75 3.50 -1.53
N VAL A 72 8.54 3.14 -1.13
CA VAL A 72 7.72 3.92 -0.19
C VAL A 72 7.24 3.02 0.95
N ASP A 73 7.32 3.52 2.19
CA ASP A 73 6.65 2.88 3.32
C ASP A 73 5.13 3.13 3.21
N VAL A 74 4.36 2.08 2.97
CA VAL A 74 2.89 2.16 2.86
C VAL A 74 2.16 2.42 4.17
N TYR A 75 2.83 2.26 5.30
CA TYR A 75 2.25 2.62 6.59
C TYR A 75 2.44 4.11 6.90
N ASP A 76 3.52 4.71 6.40
CA ASP A 76 3.78 6.15 6.50
C ASP A 76 4.59 6.66 5.30
N VAL A 77 3.90 7.28 4.35
CA VAL A 77 4.47 7.67 3.06
C VAL A 77 5.43 8.86 3.11
N LEU A 78 5.60 9.47 4.29
CA LEU A 78 6.57 10.54 4.52
C LEU A 78 7.89 10.03 5.12
N LEU A 79 7.95 8.76 5.52
CA LEU A 79 9.15 8.14 6.07
C LEU A 79 9.97 7.42 4.98
N ASP A 80 11.25 7.27 5.24
CA ASP A 80 12.14 6.42 4.44
C ASP A 80 11.82 4.94 4.68
N ILE A 81 12.06 4.12 3.65
CA ILE A 81 11.97 2.67 3.77
C ILE A 81 13.05 2.12 4.73
N CYS A 82 12.75 1.01 5.39
CA CYS A 82 13.74 0.30 6.20
C CYS A 82 14.72 -0.46 5.29
N TYR A 83 15.97 -0.02 5.25
CA TYR A 83 17.02 -0.74 4.54
C TYR A 83 17.34 -2.09 5.22
N PRO A 84 17.69 -3.12 4.43
CA PRO A 84 18.29 -4.33 4.98
C PRO A 84 19.49 -3.99 5.86
N SER A 85 19.68 -4.74 6.95
CA SER A 85 20.71 -4.45 7.96
C SER A 85 22.11 -4.27 7.37
N ILE A 86 22.45 -5.04 6.32
CA ILE A 86 23.74 -4.95 5.62
C ILE A 86 23.90 -3.62 4.85
N VAL A 87 22.84 -3.14 4.21
CA VAL A 87 22.86 -1.88 3.45
C VAL A 87 22.94 -0.70 4.42
N GLU A 88 22.19 -0.74 5.50
CA GLU A 88 22.23 0.28 6.56
C GLU A 88 23.62 0.34 7.23
N GLN A 89 24.25 -0.82 7.48
CA GLN A 89 25.63 -0.88 7.98
C GLN A 89 26.63 -0.25 6.99
N GLU A 90 26.52 -0.58 5.70
CA GLU A 90 27.37 0.00 4.67
C GLU A 90 27.22 1.54 4.59
N LEU A 91 25.97 2.03 4.62
CA LEU A 91 25.67 3.47 4.63
C LEU A 91 26.29 4.19 5.83
N ARG A 92 26.19 3.59 7.03
CA ARG A 92 26.80 4.15 8.25
C ARG A 92 28.31 4.18 8.19
N LEU A 93 28.93 3.09 7.73
CA LEU A 93 30.39 3.01 7.59
C LEU A 93 30.91 4.05 6.57
N LYS A 94 30.20 4.24 5.45
CA LYS A 94 30.55 5.27 4.46
C LYS A 94 30.49 6.67 5.05
N LYS A 95 29.45 7.00 5.84
CA LYS A 95 29.33 8.30 6.52
C LYS A 95 30.43 8.55 7.57
N MET A 96 30.98 7.51 8.18
CA MET A 96 32.08 7.63 9.14
C MET A 96 33.45 7.84 8.48
N ALA A 97 33.59 7.44 7.21
CA ALA A 97 34.84 7.57 6.45
C ALA A 97 35.01 8.95 5.78
N THR A 98 33.96 9.76 5.76
CA THR A 98 33.94 11.18 5.33
C THR A 98 33.97 12.11 6.53
#